data_AF-A0A3D5D6W1-F1
#
_entry.id   AF-A0A3D5D6W1-F1
#
_cell.length_a   1.000
_cell.length_b   1.000
_cell.length_c   1.000
_cell.angle_alpha   90.00
_cell.angle_beta   90.00
_cell.angle_gamma   90.00
#
_symmetry.space_group_name_H-M   'P 1'
#
loop_
_entity.id
_entity.type
_entity.pdbx_description
1 polymer ?
#
loop_
_entity_poly.entity_id
_entity_poly.type
_entity_poly.pdbx_seq_one_letter_code
_entity_poly.pdbx_strand_id
1 'polypeptide(L)'
;NYGAVQVYDNDNKQIKEFRGGGDHFGNFIQAVRSRNPKDLTAEILEGHLSSALCHTGNISHRVGKDASVEDIRDVVKKDDHALEAVDRMIDHLAVKNEVDLKATPLTLGPALEMNTKEETFPKHAAASKLLTREYRKPFVVPEIKL
;
A
#
# COMPACT_ATOMS: atom_id res chain seq x y z
N ASN A 1 8.35 18.37 -6.12
CA ASN A 1 8.08 17.97 -7.51
C ASN A 1 9.35 17.42 -8.13
N TYR A 2 9.38 16.12 -8.42
CA TYR A 2 10.44 15.52 -9.23
C TYR A 2 10.09 15.81 -10.70
N GLY A 3 10.92 16.58 -11.40
CA GLY A 3 10.68 16.97 -12.81
C GLY A 3 11.36 16.06 -13.84
N ALA A 4 12.29 15.22 -13.38
CA ALA A 4 13.02 14.29 -14.20
C ALA A 4 13.48 13.09 -13.38
N VAL A 5 13.57 11.94 -14.05
CA VAL A 5 14.20 10.71 -13.56
C VAL A 5 15.28 10.33 -14.56
N GLN A 6 16.52 10.19 -14.08
CA GLN A 6 17.65 9.75 -14.87
C GLN A 6 17.92 8.27 -14.57
N VAL A 7 18.08 7.46 -15.62
CA VAL A 7 18.44 6.05 -15.52
C VAL A 7 19.90 5.90 -15.94
N TYR A 8 20.66 5.24 -15.08
CA TYR A 8 22.08 4.92 -15.27
C TYR A 8 22.27 3.41 -15.40
N ASP A 9 23.27 2.99 -16.16
CA ASP A 9 23.77 1.61 -16.13
C ASP A 9 24.74 1.38 -14.96
N ASN A 10 25.29 0.16 -14.87
CA ASN A 10 26.22 -0.23 -13.80
C ASN A 10 27.57 0.51 -13.86
N ASP A 11 27.90 1.15 -14.98
CA ASP A 11 29.12 1.92 -15.18
C ASP A 11 28.89 3.43 -14.89
N ASN A 12 27.76 3.77 -14.24
CA ASN A 12 27.31 5.15 -13.99
C ASN A 12 27.14 5.99 -15.27
N LYS A 13 26.94 5.35 -16.43
CA LYS A 13 26.63 6.07 -17.66
C LYS A 13 25.12 6.25 -17.77
N GLN A 14 24.70 7.50 -17.99
CA GLN A 14 23.28 7.80 -18.20
C GLN A 14 22.81 7.13 -19.50
N ILE A 15 21.81 6.25 -19.40
CA ILE A 15 21.24 5.53 -20.55
C ILE A 15 19.86 6.07 -20.96
N LYS A 16 19.14 6.73 -20.05
CA LYS A 16 17.83 7.31 -20.35
C LYS A 16 17.49 8.46 -19.40
N GLU A 17 16.73 9.43 -19.90
CA GLU A 17 16.08 10.45 -19.07
C GLU A 17 14.57 10.38 -19.34
N PHE A 18 13.78 10.35 -18.27
CA PHE A 18 12.35 10.56 -18.31
C PHE A 18 12.08 11.95 -17.75
N ARG A 19 11.41 12.79 -18.52
CA ARG A 19 10.92 14.08 -18.05
C ARG A 19 9.42 13.97 -17.83
N GLY A 20 8.95 14.54 -16.73
CA GLY A 20 7.56 14.45 -16.34
C GLY A 20 7.26 15.39 -15.19
N GLY A 21 6.05 15.26 -14.66
CA GLY A 21 5.52 16.13 -13.64
C GLY A 21 4.35 16.97 -14.17
N GLY A 22 3.94 17.92 -13.36
CA GLY A 22 2.83 18.82 -13.63
C GLY A 22 2.68 19.76 -12.45
N ASP A 23 1.91 20.83 -12.63
CA ASP A 23 1.54 21.71 -11.53
C ASP A 23 0.28 21.15 -10.86
N HIS A 24 0.45 20.16 -9.97
CA HIS A 24 -0.68 19.55 -9.24
C HIS A 24 -1.47 20.60 -8.43
N PHE A 25 -0.77 21.57 -7.85
CA PHE A 25 -1.40 22.67 -7.12
C PHE A 25 -2.15 23.60 -8.06
N GLY A 26 -1.55 23.95 -9.20
CA GLY A 26 -2.20 24.71 -10.26
C GLY A 26 -3.44 24.01 -10.79
N ASN A 27 -3.37 22.72 -11.10
CA ASN A 27 -4.53 21.94 -11.56
C ASN A 27 -5.67 21.96 -10.54
N PHE A 28 -5.37 21.70 -9.26
CA PHE A 28 -6.35 21.77 -8.18
C PHE A 28 -6.97 23.18 -8.06
N ILE A 29 -6.16 24.23 -8.04
CA ILE A 29 -6.64 25.62 -7.93
C ILE A 29 -7.53 25.97 -9.14
N GLN A 30 -7.16 25.55 -10.35
CA GLN A 30 -7.97 25.80 -11.54
C GLN A 30 -9.31 25.08 -11.49
N ALA A 31 -9.34 23.80 -11.10
CA ALA A 31 -10.58 23.04 -10.94
C ALA A 31 -11.50 23.64 -9.87
N VAL A 32 -10.94 24.15 -8.76
CA VAL A 32 -11.71 24.87 -7.73
C VAL A 32 -12.27 26.18 -8.29
N ARG A 33 -11.48 26.94 -9.05
CA ARG A 33 -11.91 28.22 -9.65
C ARG A 33 -12.99 28.02 -10.71
N SER A 34 -12.86 27.01 -11.56
CA SER A 34 -13.85 26.68 -12.58
C SER A 34 -15.11 26.03 -11.99
N ARG A 35 -15.03 25.51 -10.77
CA ARG A 35 -16.07 24.71 -10.11
C ARG A 35 -16.48 23.48 -10.95
N ASN A 36 -15.55 22.94 -11.72
CA ASN A 36 -15.77 21.77 -12.57
C ASN A 36 -14.79 20.65 -12.17
N PRO A 37 -15.27 19.58 -11.49
CA PRO A 37 -14.44 18.45 -11.09
C PRO A 37 -13.71 17.78 -12.26
N LYS A 38 -14.30 17.81 -13.46
CA LYS A 38 -13.70 17.24 -14.68
C LYS A 38 -12.40 17.92 -15.12
N ASP A 39 -12.08 19.08 -14.56
CA ASP A 39 -10.81 19.76 -14.82
C ASP A 39 -9.65 19.16 -14.01
N LEU A 40 -9.94 18.34 -13.00
CA LEU A 40 -8.91 17.61 -12.24
C LEU A 40 -8.25 16.56 -13.14
N THR A 41 -6.92 16.50 -13.10
CA THR A 41 -6.17 15.42 -13.77
C THR A 41 -6.44 14.06 -13.11
N ALA A 42 -6.72 14.04 -11.81
CA ALA A 42 -7.12 12.86 -11.07
C ALA A 42 -8.18 13.25 -10.03
N GLU A 43 -9.36 12.62 -10.11
CA GLU A 43 -10.42 12.82 -9.12
C GLU A 43 -10.14 12.05 -7.83
N ILE A 44 -10.86 12.40 -6.76
CA ILE A 44 -10.64 11.83 -5.43
C ILE A 44 -10.79 10.30 -5.37
N LEU A 45 -11.60 9.72 -6.26
CA LEU A 45 -11.79 8.27 -6.32
C LEU A 45 -10.47 7.53 -6.59
N GLU A 46 -9.59 8.09 -7.42
CA GLU A 46 -8.27 7.51 -7.69
C GLU A 46 -7.41 7.47 -6.41
N GLY A 47 -7.48 8.55 -5.63
CA GLY A 47 -6.81 8.64 -4.32
C GLY A 47 -7.36 7.65 -3.30
N HIS A 48 -8.68 7.46 -3.29
CA HIS A 48 -9.35 6.48 -2.43
C HIS A 48 -8.92 5.05 -2.77
N LEU A 49 -9.04 4.64 -4.02
CA LEU A 49 -8.74 3.28 -4.46
C LEU A 49 -7.27 2.92 -4.26
N SER A 50 -6.36 3.82 -4.62
CA SER A 50 -4.91 3.61 -4.41
C SER A 50 -4.55 3.49 -2.94
N SER A 51 -5.13 4.32 -2.07
CA SER A 51 -4.90 4.26 -0.62
C SER A 51 -5.50 3.00 0.01
N ALA A 52 -6.66 2.55 -0.49
CA ALA A 52 -7.34 1.34 0.00
C ALA A 52 -6.49 0.07 -0.17
N LEU A 53 -5.69 -0.03 -1.24
CA LEU A 53 -4.76 -1.15 -1.45
C LEU A 53 -3.68 -1.19 -0.35
N CYS A 54 -3.06 -0.06 -0.06
CA CYS A 54 -2.08 0.06 1.03
C CYS A 54 -2.70 -0.29 2.39
N HIS A 55 -3.93 0.17 2.64
CA HIS A 55 -4.65 -0.17 3.86
C HIS A 55 -4.98 -1.65 3.96
N THR A 56 -5.32 -2.31 2.85
CA THR A 56 -5.60 -3.76 2.84
C THR A 56 -4.39 -4.57 3.28
N GLY A 57 -3.20 -4.26 2.75
CA GLY A 57 -1.94 -4.88 3.19
C GLY A 57 -1.65 -4.65 4.67
N ASN A 58 -1.82 -3.41 5.14
CA ASN A 58 -1.63 -3.07 6.56
C ASN A 58 -2.63 -3.78 7.48
N ILE A 59 -3.89 -3.91 7.08
CA ILE A 59 -4.91 -4.62 7.84
C ILE A 59 -4.57 -6.11 7.90
N SER A 60 -4.17 -6.71 6.77
CA SER A 60 -3.69 -8.10 6.71
C SER A 60 -2.55 -8.33 7.70
N HIS A 61 -1.54 -7.46 7.70
CA HIS A 61 -0.43 -7.54 8.66
C HIS A 61 -0.90 -7.43 10.12
N ARG A 62 -1.78 -6.46 10.44
CA ARG A 62 -2.26 -6.22 11.81
C ARG A 62 -3.09 -7.36 12.40
N VAL A 63 -3.78 -8.14 11.57
CA VAL A 63 -4.54 -9.33 11.99
C VAL A 63 -3.76 -10.63 11.78
N GLY A 64 -2.54 -10.53 11.26
CA GLY A 64 -1.64 -11.64 11.03
C GLY A 64 -1.09 -12.21 12.33
N LYS A 65 -0.31 -13.28 12.19
CA LYS A 65 0.36 -13.95 13.29
C LYS A 65 1.82 -14.13 12.97
N ASP A 66 2.62 -14.29 14.02
CA ASP A 66 4.02 -14.67 13.90
C ASP A 66 4.13 -15.98 13.11
N ALA A 67 5.06 -16.02 12.16
CA ALA A 67 5.31 -17.14 11.28
C ALA A 67 6.81 -17.28 11.02
N SER A 68 7.24 -18.52 10.78
CA SER A 68 8.62 -18.78 10.38
C SER A 68 8.86 -18.33 8.94
N VAL A 69 10.13 -18.15 8.58
CA VAL A 69 10.54 -17.87 7.20
C VAL A 69 10.07 -18.98 6.26
N GLU A 70 10.15 -20.23 6.72
CA GLU A 70 9.75 -21.41 5.97
C GLU A 70 8.25 -21.41 5.68
N ASP A 71 7.41 -21.11 6.68
CA ASP A 71 5.96 -21.04 6.51
C ASP A 71 5.55 -19.92 5.54
N ILE A 72 6.19 -18.75 5.65
CA ILE A 72 5.92 -17.62 4.75
C ILE A 72 6.27 -17.99 3.31
N ARG A 73 7.45 -18.58 3.10
CA ARG A 73 7.87 -19.06 1.77
C ARG A 73 6.90 -20.11 1.21
N ASP A 74 6.42 -21.03 2.03
CA ASP A 74 5.48 -22.06 1.59
C ASP A 74 4.16 -21.47 1.07
N VAL A 75 3.69 -20.40 1.71
CA VAL A 75 2.47 -19.69 1.30
C VAL A 75 2.67 -18.95 -0.03
N VAL A 76 3.82 -18.30 -0.23
CA VAL A 76 4.06 -17.48 -1.43
C VAL A 76 4.72 -18.24 -2.59
N LYS A 77 5.11 -19.51 -2.41
CA LYS A 77 5.90 -20.29 -3.40
C LYS A 77 5.32 -20.41 -4.81
N LYS A 78 4.03 -20.11 -5.00
CA LYS A 78 3.36 -20.16 -6.30
C LYS A 78 3.31 -18.80 -7.01
N ASP A 79 3.78 -17.75 -6.35
CA ASP A 79 3.86 -16.39 -6.86
C ASP A 79 5.33 -15.96 -6.85
N ASP A 80 5.95 -16.00 -8.03
CA ASP A 80 7.38 -15.70 -8.20
C ASP A 80 7.75 -14.29 -7.73
N HIS A 81 6.84 -13.31 -7.88
CA HIS A 81 7.08 -11.94 -7.45
C HIS A 81 6.98 -11.81 -5.93
N ALA A 82 6.00 -12.48 -5.31
CA ALA A 82 5.90 -12.49 -3.86
C ALA A 82 7.07 -13.22 -3.21
N LEU A 83 7.52 -14.34 -3.80
CA LEU A 83 8.68 -15.09 -3.31
C LEU A 83 9.97 -14.25 -3.41
N GLU A 84 10.22 -13.58 -4.54
CA GLU A 84 11.37 -12.66 -4.68
C GLU A 84 11.33 -11.56 -3.61
N ALA A 85 10.17 -10.93 -3.41
CA ALA A 85 10.04 -9.84 -2.44
C ALA A 85 10.31 -10.32 -1.01
N VAL A 86 9.82 -11.51 -0.64
CA VAL A 86 10.09 -12.14 0.66
C VAL A 86 11.58 -12.45 0.81
N ASP A 87 12.20 -13.03 -0.20
CA ASP A 87 13.63 -13.37 -0.16
C ASP A 87 14.51 -12.13 -0.03
N ARG A 88 14.20 -11.05 -0.77
CA ARG A 88 14.90 -9.77 -0.66
C ARG A 88 14.72 -9.13 0.72
N MET A 89 13.53 -9.24 1.32
CA MET A 89 13.30 -8.78 2.69
C MET A 89 14.14 -9.58 3.69
N ILE A 90 14.19 -10.91 3.57
CA ILE A 90 14.98 -11.78 4.47
C ILE A 90 16.47 -11.51 4.31
N ASP A 91 16.98 -11.39 3.08
CA ASP A 91 18.36 -11.02 2.80
C ASP A 91 18.72 -9.68 3.45
N HIS A 92 17.85 -8.68 3.33
CA HIS A 92 18.06 -7.41 4.00
C HIS A 92 18.09 -7.55 5.53
N LEU A 93 17.07 -8.17 6.14
CA LEU A 93 16.94 -8.22 7.59
C LEU A 93 17.98 -9.15 8.24
N ALA A 94 18.03 -10.41 7.84
CA ALA A 94 18.81 -11.43 8.51
C ALA A 94 20.27 -11.47 8.02
N VAL A 95 20.50 -11.38 6.71
CA VAL A 95 21.85 -11.57 6.14
C VAL A 95 22.67 -10.29 6.23
N LYS A 96 22.09 -9.14 5.85
CA LYS A 96 22.80 -7.86 5.78
C LYS A 96 22.78 -7.06 7.08
N ASN A 97 21.80 -7.30 7.94
CA ASN A 97 21.59 -6.53 9.17
C ASN A 97 21.48 -7.40 10.44
N GLU A 98 21.79 -8.70 10.33
CA GLU A 98 21.95 -9.62 11.48
C GLU A 98 20.73 -9.71 12.42
N VAL A 99 19.51 -9.44 11.90
CA VAL A 99 18.27 -9.57 12.68
C VAL A 99 17.97 -11.05 12.95
N ASP A 100 17.84 -11.43 14.24
CA ASP A 100 17.45 -12.78 14.65
C ASP A 100 15.93 -13.00 14.46
N LEU A 101 15.55 -13.58 13.33
CA LEU A 101 14.14 -13.87 13.01
C LEU A 101 13.52 -14.99 13.84
N LYS A 102 14.28 -15.67 14.71
CA LYS A 102 13.70 -16.57 15.72
C LYS A 102 13.32 -15.81 16.99
N ALA A 103 14.13 -14.83 17.38
CA ALA A 103 13.83 -13.95 18.51
C ALA A 103 12.78 -12.89 18.15
N THR A 104 12.80 -12.38 16.93
CA THR A 104 11.83 -11.42 16.38
C THR A 104 11.18 -11.99 15.10
N PRO A 105 10.18 -12.86 15.23
CA PRO A 105 9.55 -13.50 14.08
C PRO A 105 8.84 -12.50 13.17
N LEU A 106 8.74 -12.89 11.90
CA LEU A 106 7.98 -12.14 10.90
C LEU A 106 6.48 -12.39 11.07
N THR A 107 5.65 -11.48 10.58
CA THR A 107 4.19 -11.62 10.63
C THR A 107 3.64 -12.05 9.28
N LEU A 108 2.89 -13.14 9.26
CA LEU A 108 2.10 -13.59 8.12
C LEU A 108 0.64 -13.19 8.29
N GLY A 109 0.18 -12.27 7.44
CA GLY A 109 -1.21 -11.84 7.34
C GLY A 109 -2.03 -12.71 6.39
N PRO A 110 -3.36 -12.83 6.58
CA PRO A 110 -4.22 -13.53 5.63
C PRO A 110 -4.34 -12.77 4.30
N ALA A 111 -4.52 -13.49 3.20
CA ALA A 111 -4.96 -12.90 1.95
C ALA A 111 -6.42 -12.42 2.09
N LEU A 112 -6.61 -11.10 2.15
CA LEU A 112 -7.93 -10.49 2.38
C LEU A 112 -8.65 -10.26 1.06
N GLU A 113 -9.83 -10.85 0.92
CA GLU A 113 -10.74 -10.62 -0.21
C GLU A 113 -11.62 -9.39 0.07
N MET A 114 -11.48 -8.33 -0.73
CA MET A 114 -12.25 -7.10 -0.61
C MET A 114 -13.56 -7.19 -1.41
N ASN A 115 -14.69 -6.95 -0.76
CA ASN A 115 -15.92 -6.59 -1.45
C ASN A 115 -15.83 -5.10 -1.83
N THR A 116 -15.62 -4.82 -3.11
CA THR A 116 -15.41 -3.45 -3.61
C THR A 116 -16.67 -2.58 -3.63
N LYS A 117 -17.87 -3.17 -3.50
CA LYS A 117 -19.12 -2.41 -3.44
C LYS A 117 -19.44 -1.96 -2.02
N GLU A 118 -19.31 -2.89 -1.08
CA GLU A 118 -19.59 -2.65 0.34
C GLU A 118 -18.35 -2.16 1.10
N GLU A 119 -17.19 -2.14 0.44
CA GLU A 119 -15.87 -1.81 1.02
C GLU A 119 -15.56 -2.60 2.30
N THR A 120 -15.82 -3.91 2.28
CA THR A 120 -15.66 -4.79 3.45
C THR A 120 -14.85 -6.07 3.15
N PHE A 121 -14.37 -6.74 4.20
CA PHE A 121 -13.80 -8.09 4.12
C PHE A 121 -14.83 -9.15 4.56
N PRO A 122 -15.70 -9.66 3.67
CA PRO A 122 -16.84 -10.49 4.05
C PRO A 122 -16.46 -11.78 4.79
N LYS A 123 -15.26 -12.31 4.50
CA LYS A 123 -14.76 -13.55 5.10
C LYS A 123 -13.83 -13.34 6.30
N HIS A 124 -13.64 -12.10 6.77
CA HIS A 124 -12.68 -11.81 7.83
C HIS A 124 -13.13 -10.68 8.78
N ALA A 125 -14.04 -11.01 9.72
CA ALA A 125 -14.64 -10.05 10.64
C ALA A 125 -13.63 -9.22 11.46
N ALA A 126 -12.50 -9.79 11.87
CA ALA A 126 -11.46 -9.06 12.60
C ALA A 126 -10.76 -8.00 11.73
N ALA A 127 -10.64 -8.25 10.41
CA ALA A 127 -10.10 -7.27 9.48
C ALA A 127 -11.14 -6.20 9.18
N SER A 128 -12.42 -6.57 9.04
CA SER A 128 -13.50 -5.60 8.82
C SER A 128 -13.64 -4.58 9.96
N LYS A 129 -13.35 -4.98 11.21
CA LYS A 129 -13.28 -4.06 12.35
C LYS A 129 -12.19 -2.98 12.22
N LEU A 130 -11.20 -3.17 11.35
CA LEU A 130 -10.09 -2.24 11.12
C LEU A 130 -10.30 -1.33 9.90
N LEU A 131 -11.41 -1.47 9.17
CA LEU A 131 -11.77 -0.59 8.04
C LEU A 131 -12.03 0.85 8.49
N THR A 132 -12.48 1.01 9.73
CA THR A 132 -12.65 2.30 10.39
C THR A 132 -12.01 2.26 11.78
N ARG A 133 -11.84 3.43 12.40
CA ARG A 133 -11.30 3.54 13.76
C ARG A 133 -12.43 3.82 14.73
N GLU A 134 -12.23 3.43 15.98
CA GLU A 134 -13.05 3.95 17.08
C GLU A 134 -12.73 5.45 17.25
N TYR A 135 -13.65 6.30 16.82
CA TYR A 135 -13.50 7.74 16.92
C TYR A 135 -13.58 8.23 18.37
N ARG A 136 -12.75 9.21 18.70
CA ARG A 136 -12.81 9.89 20.00
C ARG A 136 -13.92 10.94 20.00
N LYS A 137 -14.94 10.76 20.84
CA LYS A 137 -16.01 11.76 21.02
C LYS A 137 -15.45 13.12 21.48
N PRO A 138 -15.97 14.26 20.97
CA PRO A 138 -17.05 14.41 19.99
C PRO A 138 -16.62 14.36 18.50
N PHE A 139 -15.35 14.10 18.19
CA PHE A 139 -14.79 14.15 16.82
C PHE A 139 -15.05 12.85 16.04
N VAL A 140 -16.31 12.62 15.71
CA VAL A 140 -16.78 11.40 15.02
C VAL A 140 -17.10 11.72 13.56
N VAL A 141 -16.64 10.89 12.63
CA VAL A 141 -17.14 10.92 11.24
C VAL A 141 -18.52 10.25 11.24
N PRO A 142 -19.59 10.95 10.84
CA PRO A 142 -20.93 10.37 10.82
C PRO A 142 -21.02 9.17 9.87
N GLU A 143 -21.84 8.19 10.21
CA GLU A 143 -22.22 7.15 9.26
C GLU A 143 -23.03 7.78 8.13
N ILE A 144 -22.53 7.65 6.90
CA ILE A 144 -23.24 8.05 5.69
C ILE A 144 -23.94 6.80 5.17
N LYS A 145 -25.28 6.79 5.19
CA LYS A 145 -26.06 5.78 4.48
C LYS A 145 -26.13 6.20 3.02
N LEU A 146 -25.49 5.43 2.15
CA LEU A 146 -25.62 5.55 0.70
C LEU A 146 -26.98 5.02 0.23
#